data_AF-A0A8B3LQD4-F1
#
_entry.id   AF-A0A8B3LQD4-F1
#
_cell.length_a   1.000
_cell.length_b   1.000
_cell.length_c   1.000
_cell.angle_alpha   90.00
_cell.angle_beta   90.00
_cell.angle_gamma   90.00
#
_symmetry.space_group_name_H-M   'P 1'
#
loop_
_entity.id
_entity.type
_entity.pdbx_description
1 polymer ?
#
loop_
_entity_poly.entity_id
_entity_poly.type
_entity_poly.pdbx_seq_one_letter_code
_entity_poly.pdbx_strand_id
1 'polypeptide(L)' 'FNRDLGTPTVVCGPGSMAQGHKPDEFVSVEQMRRCDGMLEKLLQRLADQQLA' A
#
# COMPACT_ATOMS: atom_id res chain seq x y z
N PHE A 1 -5.62 -8.36 -11.57
CA PHE A 1 -6.45 -8.41 -10.35
C PHE A 1 -7.68 -9.25 -10.62
N ASN A 2 -7.84 -10.33 -9.86
CA ASN A 2 -8.99 -11.23 -10.00
C ASN A 2 -10.17 -10.66 -9.17
N ARG A 3 -11.34 -10.47 -9.80
CA ARG A 3 -12.53 -9.89 -9.17
C ARG A 3 -13.40 -10.92 -8.44
N ASP A 4 -13.10 -12.21 -8.55
CA ASP A 4 -14.05 -13.28 -8.23
C ASP A 4 -14.00 -13.72 -6.77
N LEU A 5 -13.07 -13.20 -5.97
CA LEU A 5 -12.87 -13.59 -4.57
C LEU A 5 -13.81 -12.90 -3.56
N GLY A 6 -14.66 -11.96 -4.01
CA GLY A 6 -15.66 -11.29 -3.16
C GLY A 6 -15.12 -10.40 -2.03
N THR A 7 -13.82 -10.46 -1.74
CA THR A 7 -13.16 -9.63 -0.72
C THR A 7 -12.78 -8.26 -1.31
N PRO A 8 -13.25 -7.14 -0.75
CA PRO A 8 -12.78 -5.81 -1.13
C PRO A 8 -11.26 -5.72 -1.02
N THR A 9 -10.58 -5.45 -2.14
CA THR A 9 -9.12 -5.51 -2.24
C THR A 9 -8.58 -4.25 -2.91
N VAL A 10 -7.52 -3.69 -2.34
CA VAL A 10 -6.75 -2.58 -2.91
C VAL A 10 -5.28 -2.99 -2.98
N VAL A 11 -4.59 -2.57 -4.03
CA VAL A 11 -3.12 -2.64 -4.09
C VAL A 11 -2.54 -1.26 -3.85
N CYS A 12 -1.64 -1.19 -2.87
CA CYS A 12 -0.93 0.01 -2.50
C CYS A 12 0.49 -0.34 -2.07
N GLY A 13 1.39 0.64 -2.16
CA GLY A 13 2.80 0.51 -1.84
C GLY A 13 3.59 1.76 -2.22
N PRO A 14 4.85 1.89 -1.76
CA PRO A 14 5.71 3.01 -2.12
C PRO A 14 6.24 2.87 -3.55
N GLY A 15 6.82 3.96 -4.09
CA GLY A 15 7.45 3.96 -5.41
C GLY A 15 6.49 4.30 -6.56
N SER A 16 6.92 4.03 -7.79
CA SER A 16 6.15 4.28 -9.00
C SER A 16 6.37 3.16 -10.01
N MET A 17 5.28 2.54 -10.48
CA MET A 17 5.36 1.49 -11.51
C MET A 17 5.82 2.04 -12.88
N ALA A 18 5.83 3.36 -13.08
CA ALA A 18 6.37 3.96 -14.31
C ALA A 18 7.86 3.64 -14.51
N GLN A 19 8.58 3.33 -13.44
CA GLN A 19 9.98 2.90 -13.45
C GLN A 19 10.18 1.42 -13.06
N GLY A 20 9.09 0.65 -12.91
CA GLY A 20 9.18 -0.77 -12.54
C GLY A 20 9.83 -1.62 -13.64
N HIS A 21 10.55 -2.66 -13.22
CA HIS A 21 11.29 -3.58 -14.10
C HIS A 21 12.36 -2.89 -14.97
N LYS A 22 12.92 -1.79 -14.48
CA LYS A 22 14.05 -1.10 -15.13
C LYS A 22 15.35 -1.37 -14.35
N PRO A 23 16.52 -1.37 -15.01
CA PRO A 23 17.80 -1.62 -14.34
C PRO A 23 18.11 -0.65 -13.19
N ASP A 24 17.57 0.57 -13.28
CA ASP A 24 17.71 1.67 -12.33
C ASP A 24 16.47 1.88 -11.45
N GLU A 25 15.61 0.84 -11.33
CA GLU A 25 14.46 0.86 -10.42
C GLU A 25 14.89 1.19 -8.99
N PHE A 26 14.24 2.18 -8.39
CA PHE A 26 14.49 2.59 -7.02
C PHE A 26 13.21 3.03 -6.31
N VAL A 27 13.28 2.98 -4.99
CA VAL A 27 12.32 3.60 -4.08
C VAL A 27 13.11 4.47 -3.10
N SER A 28 12.65 5.70 -2.85
CA SER A 28 13.33 6.57 -1.90
C SER A 28 13.01 6.18 -0.46
N VAL A 29 13.95 6.45 0.44
CA VAL A 29 13.74 6.26 1.90
C VAL A 29 12.52 7.07 2.39
N GLU A 30 12.28 8.25 1.82
CA GLU A 30 11.10 9.06 2.14
C GLU A 30 9.80 8.37 1.69
N GLN A 31 9.76 7.77 0.50
CA GLN A 31 8.60 7.02 0.03
C GLN A 31 8.30 5.82 0.94
N MET A 32 9.34 5.13 1.43
CA MET A 32 9.18 4.05 2.41
C MET A 32 8.54 4.56 3.69
N ARG A 33 9.10 5.60 4.33
CA ARG A 33 8.55 6.19 5.56
C ARG A 33 7.11 6.66 5.42
N ARG A 34 6.75 7.22 4.25
CA ARG A 34 5.38 7.64 3.95
C ARG A 34 4.43 6.45 3.81
N CYS A 35 4.90 5.35 3.22
CA CYS A 35 4.12 4.12 3.12
C CYS A 35 3.88 3.50 4.49
N ASP A 36 4.91 3.46 5.35
CA ASP A 36 4.78 2.97 6.73
C ASP A 36 3.69 3.76 7.47
N GLY A 37 3.78 5.10 7.46
CA GLY A 37 2.77 5.95 8.10
C GLY A 37 1.38 5.89 7.46
N MET A 38 1.25 5.47 6.19
CA MET A 38 -0.04 5.20 5.55
C MET A 38 -0.63 3.88 6.04
N LEU A 39 0.18 2.82 6.09
CA LEU A 39 -0.24 1.49 6.55
C LEU A 39 -0.62 1.52 8.03
N GLU A 40 0.14 2.22 8.88
CA GLU A 40 -0.20 2.42 10.30
C GLU A 40 -1.58 3.06 10.46
N LYS A 41 -1.86 4.14 9.72
CA LYS A 41 -3.17 4.81 9.75
C LYS A 41 -4.29 3.92 9.24
N LEU A 42 -4.02 3.10 8.22
CA LEU A 42 -4.99 2.14 7.70
C LEU A 42 -5.32 1.09 8.76
N LEU A 43 -4.32 0.50 9.39
CA LEU A 43 -4.50 -0.47 10.47
C LEU A 43 -5.27 0.13 11.64
N GLN A 44 -4.92 1.35 12.07
CA GLN A 44 -5.65 2.05 13.13
C GLN A 44 -7.14 2.20 12.78
N ARG A 45 -7.46 2.68 11.56
CA ARG A 45 -8.86 2.82 11.12
C ARG A 45 -9.60 1.49 11.08
N LEU A 46 -8.97 0.43 10.58
CA LEU A 46 -9.61 -0.87 10.46
C LEU A 46 -9.82 -1.55 11.82
N ALA A 47 -8.85 -1.41 12.73
CA ALA A 47 -8.97 -1.89 14.10
C ALA A 47 -10.07 -1.14 14.88
N ASP A 48 -10.14 0.19 14.71
CA ASP A 48 -11.17 1.02 15.36
C ASP A 48 -12.57 0.75 14.79
N GLN A 49 -12.68 0.45 13.49
CA GLN A 49 -13.95 0.13 12.83
C GLN A 49 -14.44 -1.31 13.04
N GLN A 50 -13.68 -2.17 13.73
CA GLN A 50 -14.12 -3.53 14.09
C GLN A 50 -14.92 -3.59 15.40
N LEU A 51 -15.09 -2.46 16.11
CA LEU A 51 -15.83 -2.37 17.39
C LEU A 51 -17.18 -1.62 17.30
N ALA A 52 -17.66 -1.31 16.09
CA ALA A 52 -18.96 -0.70 15.85
C ALA A 52 -19.92 -1.63 15.12
#